data_AF-A0AA42BAR6-F1
#
_entry.id   AF-A0AA42BAR6-F1
#
_cell.length_a   1.000
_cell.length_b   1.000
_cell.length_c   1.000
_cell.angle_alpha   90.00
_cell.angle_beta   90.00
_cell.angle_gamma   90.00
#
_symmetry.space_group_name_H-M   'P 1'
#
loop_
_entity.id
_entity.type
_entity.pdbx_description
1 polymer ?
#
loop_
_entity_poly.entity_id
_entity_poly.type
_entity_poly.pdbx_seq_one_letter_code
_entity_poly.pdbx_strand_id
1 'polypeptide(L)'
;MQTIEPRLEIEFNGSPEERELAARVFAIMRTAGRFFALTAPIRMPLQALAEHLARLDQQRDAEGWAAALKLAVEANDAVFSLEERDGVLYVATTREGRPPRPVEEVDAAHMLPRRFQEPPTVAPPVARRRPVAVARPAADEELAAEAVASAAPEPAEAAAAPVEIIPAPSEIQVVDLSQIGDDVLQALVAAELATMPEVAGFADRWMLDEDVPRLSRGNLRRLREYILERGQPLPDTELVEVVLGVRRSAPDYEVQRFALNVRLSQEEDFEFVGVPGNYLWSTKGLPAIGTTKRRAADIGQDYRFLIEEALAAIPLSEQVADHVLTFYEHYLGVLPYNAILASVLPPQVLADQRVAVLTFESPQTYETFLVELRYPSGNRGGYLAGFDAFFRDSLVPGALITIERTDTPGHYTIDYLRVSGQERRLLDLDEKNRRYIFRPTTYYCAVQENMLLTENRFPRFAGQEPLDDRTRRYPDLVLAATFERVGEQIGTSDAPRYMALLDDLVAAANVERPMTPELIRQIAESPDYPQFSIDPDAEDVLYYAPSP
;
A
#
# COMPACT_ATOMS: atom_id res chain seq x y z
N MET A 1 -27.45 -4.17 2.24
CA MET A 1 -27.56 -5.64 2.16
C MET A 1 -26.52 -6.22 3.11
N GLN A 2 -26.82 -7.35 3.76
CA GLN A 2 -25.94 -7.97 4.76
C GLN A 2 -24.60 -8.40 4.14
N THR A 3 -23.52 -8.03 4.81
CA THR A 3 -22.12 -8.35 4.54
C THR A 3 -21.95 -9.86 4.40
N ILE A 4 -21.55 -10.35 3.22
CA ILE A 4 -21.18 -11.76 3.04
C ILE A 4 -19.65 -11.81 3.12
N GLU A 5 -19.14 -12.03 4.33
CA GLU A 5 -17.81 -12.60 4.51
C GLU A 5 -17.74 -13.94 3.73
N PRO A 6 -16.57 -14.39 3.25
CA PRO A 6 -16.45 -15.74 2.69
C PRO A 6 -16.97 -16.73 3.74
N ARG A 7 -18.04 -17.44 3.39
CA ARG A 7 -18.62 -18.52 4.21
C ARG A 7 -17.62 -19.67 4.24
N LEU A 8 -16.70 -19.62 5.18
CA LEU A 8 -15.99 -20.81 5.64
C LEU A 8 -17.02 -21.65 6.40
N GLU A 9 -17.54 -22.69 5.75
CA GLU A 9 -18.41 -23.68 6.39
C GLU A 9 -17.55 -24.53 7.35
N ILE A 10 -17.58 -24.19 8.63
CA ILE A 10 -16.92 -24.94 9.69
C ILE A 10 -17.94 -25.89 10.30
N GLU A 11 -17.64 -27.19 10.30
CA GLU A 11 -18.47 -28.21 10.94
C GLU A 11 -18.14 -28.31 12.43
N PHE A 12 -19.16 -28.16 13.29
CA PHE A 12 -19.04 -28.33 14.74
C PHE A 12 -19.66 -29.67 15.18
N ASN A 13 -18.97 -30.36 16.10
CA ASN A 13 -19.36 -31.63 16.70
C ASN A 13 -20.01 -31.44 18.09
N GLY A 14 -20.79 -32.44 18.52
CA GLY A 14 -21.47 -32.47 19.83
C GLY A 14 -23.00 -32.46 19.76
N SER A 15 -23.63 -32.31 20.92
CA SER A 15 -25.09 -32.12 21.04
C SER A 15 -25.56 -30.84 20.34
N PRO A 16 -26.87 -30.67 20.05
CA PRO A 16 -27.39 -29.45 19.43
C PRO A 16 -27.01 -28.17 20.19
N GLU A 17 -27.08 -28.19 21.52
CA GLU A 17 -26.71 -27.06 22.38
C GLU A 17 -25.20 -26.77 22.32
N GLU A 18 -24.35 -27.80 22.31
CA GLU A 18 -22.89 -27.65 22.24
C GLU A 18 -22.45 -27.09 20.88
N ARG A 19 -23.09 -27.50 19.78
CA ARG A 19 -22.79 -26.98 18.44
C ARG A 19 -23.17 -25.51 18.29
N GLU A 20 -24.32 -25.12 18.81
CA GLU A 20 -24.74 -23.72 18.83
C GLU A 20 -23.79 -22.87 19.68
N LEU A 21 -23.39 -23.40 20.85
CA LEU A 21 -22.43 -22.72 21.72
C LEU A 21 -21.05 -22.56 21.07
N ALA A 22 -20.53 -23.62 20.44
CA ALA A 22 -19.25 -23.60 19.73
C ALA A 22 -19.26 -22.59 18.56
N ALA A 23 -20.34 -22.56 17.76
CA ALA A 23 -20.49 -21.59 16.68
C ALA A 23 -20.53 -20.14 17.21
N ARG A 24 -21.22 -19.92 18.32
CA ARG A 24 -21.33 -18.60 18.96
C ARG A 24 -19.99 -18.13 19.53
N VAL A 25 -19.24 -19.02 20.17
CA VAL A 25 -17.87 -18.76 20.65
C VAL A 25 -16.96 -18.45 19.48
N PHE A 26 -16.98 -19.25 18.42
CA PHE A 26 -16.18 -19.03 17.22
C PHE A 26 -16.46 -17.65 16.61
N ALA A 27 -17.73 -17.25 16.50
CA ALA A 27 -18.10 -15.92 16.00
C ALA A 27 -17.55 -14.79 16.87
N ILE A 28 -17.59 -14.93 18.21
CA ILE A 28 -16.99 -13.96 19.14
C ILE A 28 -15.46 -13.92 18.96
N MET A 29 -14.80 -15.07 18.85
CA MET A 29 -13.35 -15.15 18.63
C MET A 29 -12.94 -14.53 17.31
N ARG A 30 -13.66 -14.82 16.23
CA ARG A 30 -13.44 -14.24 14.90
C ARG A 30 -13.69 -12.73 14.90
N THR A 31 -14.67 -12.25 15.66
CA THR A 31 -14.92 -10.81 15.82
C THR A 31 -13.79 -10.14 16.60
N ALA A 32 -13.32 -10.75 17.69
CA ALA A 32 -12.21 -10.23 18.49
C ALA A 32 -10.88 -10.27 17.72
N GLY A 33 -10.66 -11.33 16.94
CA GLY A 33 -9.49 -11.56 16.09
C GLY A 33 -9.68 -11.08 14.65
N ARG A 34 -10.66 -10.20 14.36
CA ARG A 34 -10.97 -9.74 12.99
C ARG A 34 -9.83 -8.98 12.29
N PHE A 35 -8.76 -8.67 13.03
CA PHE A 35 -7.56 -7.99 12.57
C PHE A 35 -6.31 -8.87 12.61
N PHE A 36 -6.46 -10.14 13.01
CA PHE A 36 -5.36 -11.11 12.95
C PHE A 36 -5.33 -11.77 11.58
N ALA A 37 -4.14 -12.20 11.15
CA ALA A 37 -3.97 -13.01 9.95
C ALA A 37 -4.82 -14.29 10.03
N LEU A 38 -5.19 -14.85 8.88
CA LEU A 38 -6.08 -16.01 8.81
C LEU A 38 -5.63 -17.20 9.68
N THR A 39 -4.31 -17.40 9.78
CA THR A 39 -3.65 -18.47 10.54
C THR A 39 -3.11 -18.03 11.90
N ALA A 40 -3.22 -16.75 12.25
CA ALA A 40 -2.69 -16.24 13.51
C ALA A 40 -3.55 -16.71 14.70
N PRO A 41 -2.93 -17.09 15.83
CA PRO A 41 -3.65 -17.59 16.99
C PRO A 41 -4.44 -16.48 17.69
N ILE A 42 -5.75 -16.62 17.74
CA ILE A 42 -6.65 -15.83 18.58
C ILE A 42 -6.77 -16.56 19.91
N ARG A 43 -6.43 -15.89 21.02
CA ARG A 43 -6.55 -16.45 22.37
C ARG A 43 -7.48 -15.59 23.20
N MET A 44 -8.42 -16.23 23.90
CA MET A 44 -9.26 -15.55 24.87
C MET A 44 -9.41 -16.37 26.16
N PRO A 45 -9.39 -15.72 27.34
CA PRO A 45 -9.64 -16.40 28.60
C PRO A 45 -11.04 -17.03 28.59
N LEU A 46 -11.15 -18.31 28.97
CA LEU A 46 -12.44 -19.01 29.03
C LEU A 46 -13.40 -18.31 29.99
N GLN A 47 -12.88 -17.80 31.12
CA GLN A 47 -13.67 -17.08 32.11
C GLN A 47 -14.27 -15.77 31.55
N ALA A 48 -13.50 -15.05 30.72
CA ALA A 48 -13.99 -13.81 30.09
C ALA A 48 -15.11 -14.08 29.07
N LEU A 49 -15.03 -15.20 28.33
CA LEU A 49 -16.10 -15.67 27.46
C LEU A 49 -17.35 -16.05 28.27
N ALA A 50 -17.17 -16.76 29.38
CA ALA A 50 -18.26 -17.16 30.26
C ALA A 50 -18.99 -15.96 30.88
N GLU A 51 -18.24 -14.96 31.36
CA GLU A 51 -18.79 -13.70 31.89
C GLU A 51 -19.49 -12.86 30.82
N HIS A 52 -19.01 -12.90 29.58
CA HIS A 52 -19.68 -12.25 28.46
C HIS A 52 -21.02 -12.93 28.14
N LEU A 53 -21.05 -14.27 28.10
CA LEU A 53 -22.28 -15.02 27.87
C LEU A 53 -23.29 -14.87 29.03
N ALA A 54 -22.84 -14.88 30.29
CA ALA A 54 -23.69 -14.65 31.45
C ALA A 54 -24.38 -13.27 31.44
N ARG A 55 -23.74 -12.25 30.86
CA ARG A 55 -24.34 -10.92 30.68
C ARG A 55 -25.40 -10.88 29.58
N LEU A 56 -25.22 -11.65 28.52
CA LEU A 56 -26.14 -11.72 27.38
C LEU A 56 -27.31 -12.67 27.63
N ASP A 57 -27.06 -13.74 28.38
CA ASP A 57 -28.00 -14.82 28.65
C ASP A 57 -27.95 -15.23 30.13
N GLN A 58 -29.01 -14.84 30.86
CA GLN A 58 -29.14 -15.04 32.30
C GLN A 58 -29.60 -16.46 32.67
N GLN A 59 -29.63 -17.41 31.73
CA GLN A 59 -29.98 -18.80 32.01
C GLN A 59 -28.97 -19.52 32.92
N ARG A 60 -27.71 -19.09 32.93
CA ARG A 60 -26.63 -19.66 33.75
C ARG A 60 -25.77 -18.54 34.33
N ASP A 61 -25.15 -18.82 35.48
CA ASP A 61 -24.11 -17.96 36.04
C ASP A 61 -22.77 -18.15 35.30
N ALA A 62 -21.78 -17.32 35.61
CA ALA A 62 -20.48 -17.36 34.94
C ALA A 62 -19.76 -18.72 35.11
N GLU A 63 -19.91 -19.39 36.25
CA GLU A 63 -19.34 -20.72 36.48
C GLU A 63 -20.06 -21.81 35.68
N GLY A 64 -21.39 -21.76 35.60
CA GLY A 64 -22.18 -22.66 34.77
C GLY A 64 -21.90 -22.49 33.27
N TRP A 65 -21.69 -21.25 32.80
CA TRP A 65 -21.24 -20.98 31.44
C TRP A 65 -19.82 -21.47 31.18
N ALA A 66 -18.89 -21.31 32.13
CA ALA A 66 -17.53 -21.80 32.00
C ALA A 66 -17.47 -23.33 31.85
N ALA A 67 -18.25 -24.07 32.65
CA ALA A 67 -18.34 -25.53 32.55
C ALA A 67 -18.91 -25.99 31.19
N ALA A 68 -19.96 -25.32 30.71
CA ALA A 68 -20.57 -25.63 29.42
C ALA A 68 -19.65 -25.29 28.22
N LEU A 69 -18.95 -24.16 28.29
CA LEU A 69 -17.96 -23.75 27.30
C LEU A 69 -16.82 -24.75 27.19
N LYS A 70 -16.33 -25.24 28.35
CA LYS A 70 -15.27 -26.24 28.37
C LYS A 70 -15.68 -27.53 27.65
N LEU A 71 -16.89 -28.05 27.92
CA LEU A 71 -17.41 -29.25 27.24
C LEU A 71 -17.58 -29.03 25.73
N ALA A 72 -18.12 -27.87 25.31
CA ALA A 72 -18.30 -27.56 23.90
C ALA A 72 -16.97 -27.40 23.15
N VAL A 73 -15.96 -26.80 23.79
CA VAL A 73 -14.61 -26.66 23.22
C VAL A 73 -13.90 -28.01 23.14
N GLU A 74 -13.98 -28.85 24.19
CA GLU A 74 -13.39 -30.19 24.20
C GLU A 74 -14.02 -31.12 23.16
N ALA A 75 -15.31 -30.97 22.86
CA ALA A 75 -15.99 -31.70 21.79
C ALA A 75 -15.56 -31.28 20.37
N ASN A 76 -14.85 -30.16 20.23
CA ASN A 76 -14.49 -29.51 18.96
C ASN A 76 -12.97 -29.24 18.85
N ASP A 77 -12.17 -30.27 19.13
CA ASP A 77 -10.69 -30.25 19.06
C ASP A 77 -10.13 -29.94 17.66
N ALA A 78 -10.90 -30.22 16.61
CA ALA A 78 -10.57 -29.89 15.23
C ALA A 78 -10.58 -28.37 14.93
N VAL A 79 -11.22 -27.56 15.79
CA VAL A 79 -11.41 -26.10 15.59
C VAL A 79 -10.73 -25.30 16.70
N PHE A 80 -10.78 -25.81 17.93
CA PHE A 80 -10.29 -25.11 19.11
C PHE A 80 -9.18 -25.91 19.82
N SER A 81 -8.33 -25.18 20.54
CA SER A 81 -7.36 -25.73 21.49
C SER A 81 -7.56 -25.07 22.85
N LEU A 82 -7.47 -25.86 23.94
CA LEU A 82 -7.43 -25.34 25.30
C LEU A 82 -5.98 -25.24 25.76
N GLU A 83 -5.53 -24.01 25.98
CA GLU A 83 -4.17 -23.72 26.45
C GLU A 83 -4.23 -23.21 27.89
N GLU A 84 -3.51 -23.84 28.82
CA GLU A 84 -3.33 -23.32 30.18
C GLU A 84 -2.04 -22.48 30.24
N ARG A 85 -2.16 -21.20 30.63
CA ARG A 85 -1.02 -20.29 30.79
C ARG A 85 -1.17 -19.49 32.07
N ASP A 86 -0.14 -19.49 32.90
CA ASP A 86 -0.10 -18.76 34.18
C ASP A 86 -1.31 -19.04 35.10
N GLY A 87 -1.82 -20.28 35.08
CA GLY A 87 -3.00 -20.70 35.86
C GLY A 87 -4.35 -20.23 35.32
N VAL A 88 -4.38 -19.65 34.12
CA VAL A 88 -5.60 -19.23 33.42
C VAL A 88 -5.81 -20.09 32.18
N LEU A 89 -7.04 -20.59 32.00
CA LEU A 89 -7.42 -21.39 30.86
C LEU A 89 -7.83 -20.50 29.68
N TYR A 90 -7.17 -20.65 28.54
CA TYR A 90 -7.46 -19.93 27.29
C TYR A 90 -8.10 -20.87 26.28
N VAL A 91 -9.12 -20.37 25.59
CA VAL A 91 -9.59 -20.96 24.33
C VAL A 91 -8.77 -20.32 23.22
N ALA A 92 -8.22 -21.14 22.34
CA ALA A 92 -7.39 -20.71 21.23
C ALA A 92 -7.92 -21.26 19.90
N THR A 93 -8.01 -20.42 18.87
CA THR A 93 -8.41 -20.80 17.51
C THR A 93 -7.83 -19.80 16.50
N THR A 94 -7.87 -20.10 15.21
CA THR A 94 -7.52 -19.17 14.14
C THR A 94 -8.78 -18.65 13.45
N ARG A 95 -8.67 -17.62 12.60
CA ARG A 95 -9.83 -17.15 11.81
C ARG A 95 -10.32 -18.18 10.81
N GLU A 96 -9.46 -19.11 10.38
CA GLU A 96 -9.82 -20.24 9.51
C GLU A 96 -10.58 -21.36 10.25
N GLY A 97 -10.72 -21.28 11.58
CA GLY A 97 -11.35 -22.34 12.36
C GLY A 97 -10.46 -23.57 12.51
N ARG A 98 -9.17 -23.37 12.77
CA ARG A 98 -8.22 -24.44 13.07
C ARG A 98 -7.53 -24.19 14.41
N PRO A 99 -7.15 -25.25 15.15
CA PRO A 99 -6.33 -25.08 16.33
C PRO A 99 -4.97 -24.48 15.91
N PRO A 100 -4.46 -23.49 16.66
CA PRO A 100 -3.16 -22.92 16.33
C PRO A 100 -2.07 -23.97 16.48
N ARG A 101 -1.24 -24.13 15.44
CA ARG A 101 -0.07 -25.00 15.54
C ARG A 101 0.86 -24.41 16.61
N PRO A 102 1.42 -25.21 17.53
CA PRO A 102 2.48 -24.72 18.38
C PRO A 102 3.59 -24.22 17.45
N VAL A 103 3.95 -22.94 17.61
CA VAL A 103 5.21 -22.44 17.06
C VAL A 103 6.27 -23.33 17.70
N GLU A 104 6.95 -24.17 16.93
CA GLU A 104 8.14 -24.85 17.42
C GLU A 104 9.01 -23.76 18.05
N GLU A 105 9.32 -23.89 19.33
CA GLU A 105 10.31 -23.02 19.98
C GLU A 105 11.50 -22.98 19.04
N VAL A 106 11.75 -21.83 18.43
CA VAL A 106 12.90 -21.63 17.54
C VAL A 106 14.10 -22.16 18.30
N ASP A 107 14.78 -23.16 17.73
CA ASP A 107 15.87 -23.87 18.40
C ASP A 107 16.94 -22.88 18.87
N ALA A 108 16.84 -22.50 20.14
CA ALA A 108 17.71 -21.53 20.78
C ALA A 108 19.10 -22.12 21.05
N ALA A 109 19.33 -23.41 20.79
CA ALA A 109 20.64 -24.03 20.91
C ALA A 109 21.68 -23.42 19.97
N HIS A 110 21.25 -22.66 18.95
CA HIS A 110 22.12 -21.99 17.99
C HIS A 110 22.01 -20.45 17.97
N MET A 111 21.22 -19.86 18.87
CA MET A 111 21.14 -18.40 18.95
C MET A 111 22.36 -17.78 19.65
N LEU A 112 22.95 -16.78 19.00
CA LEU A 112 24.11 -15.99 19.43
C LEU A 112 24.10 -15.56 20.92
N PRO A 113 22.96 -15.13 21.51
CA PRO A 113 22.93 -14.64 22.90
C PRO A 113 23.32 -15.68 23.96
N ARG A 114 23.09 -16.98 23.71
CA ARG A 114 23.52 -18.05 24.64
C ARG A 114 25.01 -18.40 24.52
N ARG A 115 25.61 -18.24 23.33
CA ARG A 115 27.06 -18.49 23.11
C ARG A 115 27.97 -17.54 23.88
N PHE A 116 27.46 -16.37 24.29
CA PHE A 116 28.19 -15.40 25.12
C PHE A 116 28.08 -15.67 26.63
N GLN A 117 27.15 -16.53 27.05
CA GLN A 117 26.90 -16.81 28.48
C GLN A 117 27.50 -18.14 28.95
N GLU A 118 27.80 -19.06 28.03
CA GLU A 118 28.47 -20.32 28.36
C GLU A 118 30.01 -20.17 28.26
N PRO A 119 30.77 -20.54 29.31
CA PRO A 119 32.22 -20.58 29.23
C PRO A 119 32.65 -21.65 28.21
N PRO A 120 33.65 -21.39 27.36
CA PRO A 120 34.02 -22.31 26.30
C PRO A 120 34.46 -23.66 26.88
N THR A 121 33.85 -24.74 26.38
CA THR A 121 34.25 -26.10 26.70
C THR A 121 35.70 -26.31 26.28
N VAL A 122 36.54 -26.79 27.22
CA VAL A 122 37.97 -27.03 26.98
C VAL A 122 38.12 -27.99 25.79
N ALA A 123 38.61 -27.46 24.66
CA ALA A 123 38.84 -28.26 23.47
C ALA A 123 39.91 -29.34 23.76
N PRO A 124 39.70 -30.60 23.32
CA PRO A 124 40.73 -31.62 23.43
C PRO A 124 41.95 -31.24 22.56
N PRO A 125 43.17 -31.63 22.98
CA PRO A 125 44.39 -31.20 22.31
C PRO A 125 44.44 -31.72 20.86
N VAL A 126 44.60 -30.80 19.92
CA VAL A 126 44.73 -31.08 18.49
C VAL A 126 46.03 -31.85 18.22
N ALA A 127 45.91 -33.07 17.68
CA ALA A 127 47.05 -33.83 17.20
C ALA A 127 47.71 -33.11 16.01
N ARG A 128 49.01 -32.80 16.14
CA ARG A 128 49.81 -32.16 15.09
C ARG A 128 49.80 -33.00 13.81
N ARG A 129 49.20 -32.47 12.73
CA ARG A 129 49.35 -33.03 11.37
C ARG A 129 50.82 -32.91 10.93
N ARG A 130 51.38 -34.03 10.45
CA ARG A 130 52.72 -34.08 9.84
C ARG A 130 52.78 -33.23 8.57
N PRO A 131 53.90 -32.54 8.29
CA PRO A 131 54.07 -31.78 7.07
C PRO A 131 54.21 -32.72 5.86
N VAL A 132 53.41 -32.45 4.82
CA VAL A 132 53.55 -33.07 3.50
C VAL A 132 54.63 -32.33 2.72
N ALA A 133 55.51 -33.09 2.06
CA ALA A 133 56.73 -32.62 1.42
C ALA A 133 56.47 -31.71 0.20
N VAL A 134 57.32 -30.70 0.08
CA VAL A 134 57.39 -29.74 -1.03
C VAL A 134 58.07 -30.40 -2.24
N ALA A 135 57.41 -30.38 -3.40
CA ALA A 135 58.05 -30.69 -4.68
C ALA A 135 58.38 -29.39 -5.44
N ARG A 136 59.62 -29.34 -5.96
CA ARG A 136 60.25 -28.22 -6.68
C ARG A 136 59.85 -28.16 -8.18
N PRO A 137 60.08 -27.02 -8.86
CA PRO A 137 59.59 -26.76 -10.22
C PRO A 137 60.59 -27.22 -11.31
N ALA A 138 60.10 -27.35 -12.55
CA ALA A 138 60.93 -27.48 -13.76
C ALA A 138 60.36 -26.63 -14.91
N ALA A 139 61.30 -26.18 -15.76
CA ALA A 139 61.27 -25.09 -16.72
C ALA A 139 60.56 -25.34 -18.06
N ASP A 140 60.20 -24.21 -18.69
CA ASP A 140 60.17 -23.80 -20.10
C ASP A 140 60.38 -24.82 -21.23
N GLU A 141 59.51 -24.74 -22.25
CA GLU A 141 59.92 -24.72 -23.66
C GLU A 141 58.83 -24.06 -24.55
N GLU A 142 59.31 -23.22 -25.49
CA GLU A 142 58.59 -22.37 -26.45
C GLU A 142 57.89 -23.14 -27.57
N LEU A 143 56.88 -22.54 -28.23
CA LEU A 143 56.74 -22.52 -29.70
C LEU A 143 55.65 -21.55 -30.20
N ALA A 144 56.13 -20.44 -30.77
CA ALA A 144 55.74 -19.76 -32.01
C ALA A 144 54.26 -19.57 -32.43
N ALA A 145 53.85 -18.30 -32.34
CA ALA A 145 53.25 -17.42 -33.37
C ALA A 145 52.52 -18.01 -34.59
N GLU A 146 51.25 -17.62 -34.78
CA GLU A 146 50.79 -17.02 -36.03
C GLU A 146 49.56 -16.10 -35.84
N ALA A 147 49.55 -15.01 -36.60
CA ALA A 147 48.74 -13.81 -36.48
C ALA A 147 47.50 -13.81 -37.38
N VAL A 148 46.40 -13.15 -36.96
CA VAL A 148 45.53 -12.24 -37.76
C VAL A 148 44.72 -11.36 -36.77
N ALA A 149 45.09 -10.10 -36.51
CA ALA A 149 44.56 -8.85 -37.10
C ALA A 149 43.01 -8.73 -37.09
N SER A 150 42.43 -7.83 -36.26
CA SER A 150 41.87 -6.50 -36.66
C SER A 150 40.49 -6.60 -37.35
N ALA A 151 39.46 -5.81 -37.11
CA ALA A 151 39.13 -4.69 -36.23
C ALA A 151 37.61 -4.43 -36.35
N ALA A 152 37.06 -3.65 -35.41
CA ALA A 152 35.80 -2.91 -35.61
C ALA A 152 35.93 -1.92 -36.79
N PRO A 153 34.81 -1.45 -37.38
CA PRO A 153 34.38 -0.10 -36.99
C PRO A 153 32.84 0.15 -37.01
N GLU A 154 32.43 1.17 -36.26
CA GLU A 154 31.22 2.01 -36.44
C GLU A 154 31.33 2.89 -37.74
N PRO A 155 30.49 3.92 -38.00
CA PRO A 155 29.06 3.96 -38.34
C PRO A 155 28.78 4.80 -39.64
N ALA A 156 27.49 5.18 -39.86
CA ALA A 156 26.92 6.08 -40.89
C ALA A 156 26.60 5.40 -42.25
N GLU A 157 25.53 5.72 -43.00
CA GLU A 157 24.70 6.92 -43.11
C GLU A 157 23.36 6.57 -43.83
N ALA A 158 22.41 7.50 -43.77
CA ALA A 158 21.04 7.42 -44.25
C ALA A 158 20.84 7.20 -45.76
N ALA A 159 19.74 6.55 -46.16
CA ALA A 159 18.86 6.98 -47.27
C ALA A 159 17.62 6.08 -47.47
N ALA A 160 16.53 6.76 -47.85
CA ALA A 160 15.36 6.29 -48.60
C ALA A 160 14.17 5.67 -47.83
N ALA A 161 13.13 6.50 -47.71
CA ALA A 161 11.75 6.13 -47.42
C ALA A 161 11.16 5.20 -48.51
N PRO A 162 10.19 4.35 -48.13
CA PRO A 162 9.09 3.98 -49.01
C PRO A 162 7.78 4.64 -48.55
N VAL A 163 7.05 5.11 -49.56
CA VAL A 163 5.72 5.69 -49.54
C VAL A 163 4.68 4.65 -49.10
N GLU A 164 3.62 5.16 -48.46
CA GLU A 164 2.35 4.55 -48.08
C GLU A 164 1.95 3.26 -48.82
N ILE A 165 1.69 2.22 -48.03
CA ILE A 165 0.67 1.22 -48.37
C ILE A 165 -0.45 1.40 -47.35
N ILE A 166 -1.53 2.03 -47.79
CA ILE A 166 -2.82 2.01 -47.10
C ILE A 166 -3.22 0.53 -46.98
N PRO A 167 -3.41 -0.04 -45.78
CA PRO A 167 -4.00 -1.36 -45.70
C PRO A 167 -5.45 -1.24 -46.20
N ALA A 168 -5.76 -1.99 -47.25
CA ALA A 168 -7.12 -2.27 -47.64
C ALA A 168 -7.90 -2.77 -46.40
N PRO A 169 -9.21 -2.47 -46.29
CA PRO A 169 -10.00 -2.88 -45.13
C PRO A 169 -9.84 -4.38 -44.97
N SER A 170 -9.21 -4.78 -43.86
CA SER A 170 -9.14 -6.18 -43.50
C SER A 170 -10.57 -6.63 -43.33
N GLU A 171 -11.00 -7.59 -44.14
CA GLU A 171 -12.24 -8.31 -43.89
C GLU A 171 -12.22 -8.73 -42.42
N ILE A 172 -13.18 -8.21 -41.66
CA ILE A 172 -13.41 -8.59 -40.28
C ILE A 172 -13.59 -10.11 -40.31
N GLN A 173 -12.54 -10.85 -39.96
CA GLN A 173 -12.70 -12.26 -39.64
C GLN A 173 -13.69 -12.27 -38.50
N VAL A 174 -14.87 -12.83 -38.76
CA VAL A 174 -15.90 -13.01 -37.75
C VAL A 174 -15.29 -13.95 -36.70
N VAL A 175 -14.64 -13.36 -35.71
CA VAL A 175 -14.31 -14.02 -34.46
C VAL A 175 -15.65 -14.51 -33.94
N ASP A 176 -15.71 -15.79 -33.57
CA ASP A 176 -16.89 -16.37 -32.95
C ASP A 176 -17.19 -15.57 -31.67
N LEU A 177 -18.11 -14.61 -31.76
CA LEU A 177 -18.46 -13.66 -30.70
C LEU A 177 -18.92 -14.39 -29.42
N SER A 178 -19.30 -15.66 -29.53
CA SER A 178 -19.67 -16.51 -28.40
C SER A 178 -18.50 -16.95 -27.52
N GLN A 179 -17.26 -16.77 -27.98
CA GLN A 179 -16.04 -17.14 -27.25
C GLN A 179 -15.32 -15.95 -26.62
N ILE A 180 -15.79 -14.73 -26.90
CA ILE A 180 -15.26 -13.48 -26.34
C ILE A 180 -16.00 -13.20 -25.02
N GLY A 181 -15.26 -12.89 -23.95
CA GLY A 181 -15.88 -12.44 -22.70
C GLY A 181 -16.65 -11.13 -22.88
N ASP A 182 -17.75 -10.96 -22.14
CA ASP A 182 -18.60 -9.76 -22.24
C ASP A 182 -17.81 -8.46 -21.98
N ASP A 183 -16.80 -8.51 -21.12
CA ASP A 183 -15.88 -7.42 -20.80
C ASP A 183 -15.02 -7.02 -22.01
N VAL A 184 -14.46 -8.02 -22.72
CA VAL A 184 -13.67 -7.79 -23.93
C VAL A 184 -14.56 -7.28 -25.05
N LEU A 185 -15.77 -7.81 -25.21
CA LEU A 185 -16.72 -7.35 -26.21
C LEU A 185 -17.15 -5.90 -25.94
N GLN A 186 -17.44 -5.55 -24.69
CA GLN A 186 -17.77 -4.19 -24.29
C GLN A 186 -16.62 -3.22 -24.60
N ALA A 187 -15.38 -3.61 -24.29
CA ALA A 187 -14.21 -2.80 -24.59
C ALA A 187 -14.02 -2.58 -26.11
N LEU A 188 -14.25 -3.62 -26.92
CA LEU A 188 -14.18 -3.52 -28.38
C LEU A 188 -15.26 -2.60 -28.95
N VAL A 189 -16.51 -2.73 -28.48
CA VAL A 189 -17.61 -1.85 -28.90
C VAL A 189 -17.33 -0.40 -28.52
N ALA A 190 -16.86 -0.15 -27.30
CA ALA A 190 -16.50 1.19 -26.85
C ALA A 190 -15.36 1.79 -27.69
N ALA A 191 -14.35 0.99 -28.04
CA ALA A 191 -13.25 1.42 -28.89
C ALA A 191 -13.73 1.80 -30.29
N GLU A 192 -14.62 1.01 -30.91
CA GLU A 192 -15.16 1.34 -32.23
C GLU A 192 -16.04 2.59 -32.20
N LEU A 193 -16.94 2.70 -31.22
CA LEU A 193 -17.79 3.89 -31.04
C LEU A 193 -16.96 5.17 -30.85
N ALA A 194 -15.82 5.08 -30.15
CA ALA A 194 -14.91 6.21 -29.95
C ALA A 194 -14.31 6.75 -31.26
N THR A 195 -14.22 5.93 -32.31
CA THR A 195 -13.70 6.34 -33.63
C THR A 195 -14.76 6.98 -34.52
N MET A 196 -16.05 6.81 -34.19
CA MET A 196 -17.15 7.29 -35.01
C MET A 196 -17.42 8.78 -34.73
N PRO A 197 -17.25 9.69 -35.72
CA PRO A 197 -17.43 11.12 -35.50
C PRO A 197 -18.88 11.53 -35.23
N GLU A 198 -19.85 10.67 -35.58
CA GLU A 198 -21.28 10.89 -35.37
C GLU A 198 -21.73 10.50 -33.96
N VAL A 199 -20.85 9.89 -33.16
CA VAL A 199 -21.18 9.41 -31.82
C VAL A 199 -20.41 10.22 -30.79
N ALA A 200 -21.14 10.79 -29.85
CA ALA A 200 -20.59 11.38 -28.64
C ALA A 200 -20.49 10.29 -27.55
N GLY A 201 -19.33 10.21 -26.91
CA GLY A 201 -19.06 9.31 -25.79
C GLY A 201 -18.67 10.05 -24.53
N PHE A 202 -19.12 9.55 -23.39
CA PHE A 202 -18.59 9.93 -22.08
C PHE A 202 -18.67 8.75 -21.14
N ALA A 203 -17.52 8.36 -20.55
CA ALA A 203 -17.38 7.15 -19.74
C ALA A 203 -17.87 5.90 -20.51
N ASP A 204 -18.83 5.17 -19.95
CA ASP A 204 -19.45 3.98 -20.53
C ASP A 204 -20.73 4.27 -21.34
N ARG A 205 -21.07 5.55 -21.56
CA ARG A 205 -22.29 5.98 -22.22
C ARG A 205 -22.02 6.60 -23.59
N TRP A 206 -22.95 6.39 -24.51
CA TRP A 206 -22.84 6.82 -25.90
C TRP A 206 -24.19 7.33 -26.42
N MET A 207 -24.16 8.33 -27.30
CA MET A 207 -25.32 8.93 -27.96
C MET A 207 -24.88 9.51 -29.32
N LEU A 208 -25.80 9.59 -30.30
CA LEU A 208 -25.54 10.34 -31.54
C LEU A 208 -25.29 11.82 -31.23
N ASP A 209 -24.24 12.44 -31.80
CA ASP A 209 -23.89 13.84 -31.51
C ASP A 209 -25.03 14.82 -31.86
N GLU A 210 -25.86 14.50 -32.86
CA GLU A 210 -27.03 15.31 -33.22
C GLU A 210 -28.09 15.37 -32.12
N ASP A 211 -28.18 14.32 -31.30
CA ASP A 211 -29.12 14.22 -30.18
C ASP A 211 -28.58 14.86 -28.91
N VAL A 212 -27.29 15.23 -28.85
CA VAL A 212 -26.65 15.85 -27.68
C VAL A 212 -27.06 17.33 -27.56
N PRO A 213 -27.84 17.74 -26.53
CA PRO A 213 -28.11 19.14 -26.27
C PRO A 213 -26.85 20.01 -26.24
N ARG A 214 -26.95 21.22 -26.81
CA ARG A 214 -25.86 22.19 -26.79
C ARG A 214 -25.94 23.05 -25.53
N LEU A 215 -24.79 23.27 -24.89
CA LEU A 215 -24.66 24.28 -23.84
C LEU A 215 -24.28 25.63 -24.44
N SER A 216 -24.97 26.69 -24.02
CA SER A 216 -24.59 28.04 -24.39
C SER A 216 -23.31 28.46 -23.66
N ARG A 217 -22.54 29.40 -24.23
CA ARG A 217 -21.39 30.02 -23.52
C ARG A 217 -21.78 30.62 -22.17
N GLY A 218 -23.01 31.13 -22.06
CA GLY A 218 -23.54 31.63 -20.78
C GLY A 218 -23.76 30.53 -19.75
N ASN A 219 -24.12 29.31 -20.17
CA ASN A 219 -24.22 28.16 -19.27
C ASN A 219 -22.83 27.75 -18.77
N LEU A 220 -21.84 27.64 -19.66
CA LEU A 220 -20.46 27.32 -19.27
C LEU A 220 -19.90 28.33 -18.26
N ARG A 221 -20.13 29.62 -18.49
CA ARG A 221 -19.71 30.66 -17.54
C ARG A 221 -20.37 30.49 -16.17
N ARG A 222 -21.68 30.24 -16.13
CA ARG A 222 -22.43 30.01 -14.88
C ARG A 222 -21.97 28.76 -14.15
N LEU A 223 -21.68 27.67 -14.87
CA LEU A 223 -21.16 26.43 -14.29
C LEU A 223 -19.81 26.67 -13.61
N ARG A 224 -18.89 27.36 -14.30
CA ARG A 224 -17.58 27.73 -13.74
C ARG A 224 -17.71 28.65 -12.52
N GLU A 225 -18.52 29.70 -12.61
CA GLU A 225 -18.76 30.63 -11.50
C GLU A 225 -19.32 29.88 -10.27
N TYR A 226 -20.24 28.96 -10.49
CA TYR A 226 -20.86 28.16 -9.43
C TYR A 226 -19.87 27.19 -8.75
N ILE A 227 -19.04 26.48 -9.53
CA ILE A 227 -18.00 25.61 -8.97
C ILE A 227 -17.01 26.42 -8.12
N LEU A 228 -16.59 27.59 -8.60
CA LEU A 228 -15.68 28.48 -7.86
C LEU A 228 -16.34 29.04 -6.59
N GLU A 229 -17.62 29.39 -6.63
CA GLU A 229 -18.37 29.87 -5.47
C GLU A 229 -18.48 28.79 -4.38
N ARG A 230 -18.66 27.52 -4.77
CA ARG A 230 -18.68 26.39 -3.83
C ARG A 230 -17.31 26.03 -3.28
N GLY A 231 -16.23 26.37 -3.99
CA GLY A 231 -14.85 26.16 -3.55
C GLY A 231 -14.39 24.69 -3.56
N GLN A 232 -15.14 23.78 -4.20
CA GLN A 232 -14.80 22.37 -4.32
C GLN A 232 -15.37 21.77 -5.62
N PRO A 233 -14.87 20.62 -6.09
CA PRO A 233 -15.47 19.90 -7.21
C PRO A 233 -16.93 19.51 -6.92
N LEU A 234 -17.79 19.56 -7.93
CA LEU A 234 -19.22 19.35 -7.77
C LEU A 234 -19.74 18.19 -8.63
N PRO A 235 -20.76 17.45 -8.15
CA PRO A 235 -21.35 16.37 -8.91
C PRO A 235 -22.16 16.90 -10.09
N ASP A 236 -22.12 16.16 -11.20
CA ASP A 236 -22.89 16.47 -12.40
C ASP A 236 -24.39 16.60 -12.12
N THR A 237 -24.92 15.80 -11.18
CA THR A 237 -26.30 15.91 -10.70
C THR A 237 -26.64 17.28 -10.11
N GLU A 238 -25.76 17.87 -9.30
CA GLU A 238 -25.98 19.21 -8.73
C GLU A 238 -25.88 20.29 -9.82
N LEU A 239 -24.91 20.15 -10.72
CA LEU A 239 -24.71 21.11 -11.82
C LEU A 239 -25.93 21.15 -12.76
N VAL A 240 -26.51 19.99 -13.08
CA VAL A 240 -27.74 19.91 -13.88
C VAL A 240 -28.93 20.53 -13.14
N GLU A 241 -29.13 20.18 -11.87
CA GLU A 241 -30.31 20.63 -11.11
C GLU A 241 -30.26 22.13 -10.79
N VAL A 242 -29.11 22.63 -10.33
CA VAL A 242 -28.99 23.99 -9.82
C VAL A 242 -28.67 24.99 -10.92
N VAL A 243 -27.75 24.66 -11.82
CA VAL A 243 -27.26 25.62 -12.83
C VAL A 243 -28.08 25.54 -14.12
N LEU A 244 -28.39 24.34 -14.59
CA LEU A 244 -29.23 24.14 -15.78
C LEU A 244 -30.73 24.16 -15.45
N GLY A 245 -31.11 23.97 -14.19
CA GLY A 245 -32.50 24.05 -13.73
C GLY A 245 -33.36 22.84 -14.13
N VAL A 246 -32.73 21.71 -14.46
CA VAL A 246 -33.43 20.49 -14.90
C VAL A 246 -33.62 19.57 -13.71
N ARG A 247 -34.88 19.27 -13.37
CA ARG A 247 -35.21 18.40 -12.23
C ARG A 247 -34.93 16.93 -12.55
N ARG A 248 -34.50 16.14 -11.55
CA ARG A 248 -34.35 14.66 -11.67
C ARG A 248 -35.57 13.93 -12.21
N SER A 249 -36.78 14.46 -11.98
CA SER A 249 -38.03 13.86 -12.46
C SER A 249 -38.35 14.18 -13.93
N ALA A 250 -37.56 15.04 -14.57
CA ALA A 250 -37.78 15.42 -15.96
C ALA A 250 -37.40 14.25 -16.89
N PRO A 251 -38.17 13.99 -17.96
CA PRO A 251 -37.92 12.86 -18.86
C PRO A 251 -36.59 12.98 -19.62
N ASP A 252 -36.11 14.21 -19.82
CA ASP A 252 -34.84 14.51 -20.50
C ASP A 252 -33.66 14.66 -19.53
N TYR A 253 -33.84 14.43 -18.23
CA TYR A 253 -32.79 14.66 -17.22
C TYR A 253 -31.48 13.91 -17.53
N GLU A 254 -31.55 12.61 -17.83
CA GLU A 254 -30.35 11.82 -18.12
C GLU A 254 -29.67 12.25 -19.43
N VAL A 255 -30.45 12.73 -20.42
CA VAL A 255 -29.91 13.29 -21.67
C VAL A 255 -29.17 14.60 -21.39
N GLN A 256 -29.75 15.48 -20.57
CA GLN A 256 -29.11 16.74 -20.16
C GLN A 256 -27.84 16.50 -19.34
N ARG A 257 -27.87 15.50 -18.45
CA ARG A 257 -26.72 15.09 -17.64
C ARG A 257 -25.59 14.55 -18.52
N PHE A 258 -25.90 13.67 -19.46
CA PHE A 258 -24.91 13.19 -20.43
C PHE A 258 -24.32 14.34 -21.25
N ALA A 259 -25.18 15.24 -21.76
CA ALA A 259 -24.76 16.39 -22.55
C ALA A 259 -23.86 17.34 -21.76
N LEU A 260 -24.15 17.57 -20.48
CA LEU A 260 -23.27 18.32 -19.59
C LEU A 260 -21.88 17.69 -19.58
N ASN A 261 -21.78 16.40 -19.32
CA ASN A 261 -20.50 15.71 -19.19
C ASN A 261 -19.67 15.74 -20.48
N VAL A 262 -20.29 15.44 -21.64
CA VAL A 262 -19.61 15.54 -22.94
C VAL A 262 -19.13 16.96 -23.25
N ARG A 263 -19.96 17.97 -22.97
CA ARG A 263 -19.60 19.35 -23.30
C ARG A 263 -18.52 19.89 -22.36
N LEU A 264 -18.54 19.51 -21.08
CA LEU A 264 -17.47 19.90 -20.15
C LEU A 264 -16.15 19.20 -20.46
N SER A 265 -16.16 17.94 -20.92
CA SER A 265 -14.92 17.22 -21.29
C SER A 265 -14.22 17.83 -22.51
N GLN A 266 -14.95 18.59 -23.34
CA GLN A 266 -14.42 19.27 -24.52
C GLN A 266 -13.81 20.65 -24.20
N GLU A 267 -14.05 21.17 -22.99
CA GLU A 267 -13.67 22.54 -22.61
C GLU A 267 -12.44 22.53 -21.69
N GLU A 268 -11.39 23.26 -22.06
CA GLU A 268 -10.12 23.27 -21.31
C GLU A 268 -10.20 23.86 -19.89
N ASP A 269 -11.26 24.62 -19.58
CA ASP A 269 -11.46 25.26 -18.29
C ASP A 269 -12.04 24.32 -17.22
N PHE A 270 -12.50 23.14 -17.63
CA PHE A 270 -13.06 22.13 -16.76
C PHE A 270 -12.16 20.88 -16.75
N GLU A 271 -12.09 20.23 -15.61
CA GLU A 271 -11.36 18.99 -15.43
C GLU A 271 -12.29 17.96 -14.79
N PHE A 272 -12.38 16.79 -15.41
CA PHE A 272 -13.13 15.68 -14.83
C PHE A 272 -12.30 15.04 -13.71
N VAL A 273 -12.88 15.01 -12.51
CA VAL A 273 -12.25 14.45 -11.30
C VAL A 273 -13.17 13.45 -10.60
N GLY A 274 -14.16 12.91 -11.32
CA GLY A 274 -15.11 11.95 -10.79
C GLY A 274 -14.62 10.51 -10.79
N VAL A 275 -15.47 9.62 -10.30
CA VAL A 275 -15.26 8.17 -10.26
C VAL A 275 -16.49 7.45 -10.82
N PRO A 276 -16.42 6.14 -11.12
CA PRO A 276 -17.59 5.39 -11.54
C PRO A 276 -18.75 5.57 -10.55
N GLY A 277 -19.93 5.95 -11.05
CA GLY A 277 -21.12 6.20 -10.21
C GLY A 277 -21.19 7.57 -9.55
N ASN A 278 -20.12 8.37 -9.53
CA ASN A 278 -20.12 9.74 -9.00
C ASN A 278 -19.23 10.67 -9.83
N TYR A 279 -19.84 11.34 -10.81
CA TYR A 279 -19.13 12.21 -11.75
C TYR A 279 -18.97 13.60 -11.18
N LEU A 280 -17.73 13.99 -10.89
CA LEU A 280 -17.37 15.28 -10.33
C LEU A 280 -16.61 16.13 -11.36
N TRP A 281 -16.92 17.43 -11.37
CA TRP A 281 -16.27 18.41 -12.21
C TRP A 281 -15.56 19.47 -11.38
N SER A 282 -14.31 19.71 -11.75
CA SER A 282 -13.44 20.76 -11.23
C SER A 282 -13.24 21.86 -12.27
N THR A 283 -12.72 23.02 -11.85
CA THR A 283 -12.37 24.12 -12.75
C THR A 283 -11.09 24.81 -12.29
N LYS A 284 -10.40 25.46 -13.24
CA LYS A 284 -9.20 26.26 -12.94
C LYS A 284 -9.51 27.35 -11.91
N GLY A 285 -8.68 27.41 -10.87
CA GLY A 285 -8.79 28.41 -9.80
C GLY A 285 -9.35 27.88 -8.48
N LEU A 286 -9.76 26.61 -8.43
CA LEU A 286 -10.04 25.94 -7.16
C LEU A 286 -8.76 25.76 -6.31
N PRO A 287 -8.89 25.75 -4.97
CA PRO A 287 -7.78 25.42 -4.09
C PRO A 287 -7.30 23.99 -4.36
N ALA A 288 -5.99 23.80 -4.37
CA ALA A 288 -5.40 22.46 -4.50
C ALA A 288 -5.73 21.62 -3.26
N ILE A 289 -6.07 20.35 -3.48
CA ILE A 289 -6.28 19.38 -2.41
C ILE A 289 -4.93 18.74 -2.04
N GLY A 290 -4.62 18.68 -0.75
CA GLY A 290 -3.39 18.08 -0.23
C GLY A 290 -2.24 19.07 -0.04
N THR A 291 -1.03 18.53 0.03
CA THR A 291 0.15 19.25 0.51
C THR A 291 0.77 20.21 -0.50
N THR A 292 1.21 21.36 -0.01
CA THR A 292 2.06 22.31 -0.75
C THR A 292 3.55 22.15 -0.41
N LYS A 293 3.91 21.23 0.49
CA LYS A 293 5.30 21.06 0.99
C LYS A 293 6.24 20.46 -0.06
N ARG A 294 5.71 19.71 -1.02
CA ARG A 294 6.45 19.09 -2.14
C ARG A 294 5.59 19.12 -3.39
N ARG A 295 6.21 19.33 -4.56
CA ARG A 295 5.46 19.39 -5.83
C ARG A 295 4.87 18.03 -6.17
N ALA A 296 3.65 18.04 -6.69
CA ALA A 296 2.93 16.83 -7.08
C ALA A 296 3.72 15.90 -8.02
N ALA A 297 4.48 16.48 -8.96
CA ALA A 297 5.31 15.74 -9.90
C ALA A 297 6.52 15.04 -9.25
N ASP A 298 7.08 15.64 -8.19
CA ASP A 298 8.20 15.05 -7.45
C ASP A 298 7.68 13.89 -6.57
N ILE A 299 6.53 14.03 -5.92
CA ILE A 299 5.89 12.94 -5.14
C ILE A 299 5.61 11.72 -6.04
N GLY A 300 5.04 11.94 -7.23
CA GLY A 300 4.82 10.86 -8.19
C GLY A 300 6.13 10.22 -8.67
N GLN A 301 7.23 10.98 -8.77
CA GLN A 301 8.54 10.44 -9.11
C GLN A 301 9.12 9.58 -7.97
N ASP A 302 8.81 9.92 -6.72
CA ASP A 302 9.25 9.16 -5.55
C ASP A 302 8.58 7.78 -5.52
N TYR A 303 7.27 7.72 -5.79
CA TYR A 303 6.48 6.49 -5.89
C TYR A 303 6.57 5.75 -7.24
N ARG A 304 7.47 6.14 -8.14
CA ARG A 304 7.62 5.50 -9.47
C ARG A 304 7.75 3.97 -9.40
N PHE A 305 8.40 3.44 -8.38
CA PHE A 305 8.65 2.01 -8.24
C PHE A 305 7.37 1.17 -8.00
N LEU A 306 6.24 1.82 -7.67
CA LEU A 306 4.95 1.16 -7.44
C LEU A 306 4.08 1.03 -8.70
N ILE A 307 4.51 1.58 -9.86
CA ILE A 307 3.67 1.62 -11.07
C ILE A 307 3.21 0.22 -11.48
N GLU A 308 4.14 -0.74 -11.57
CA GLU A 308 3.84 -2.09 -12.02
C GLU A 308 2.91 -2.83 -11.04
N GLU A 309 3.19 -2.68 -9.74
CA GLU A 309 2.36 -3.24 -8.68
C GLU A 309 0.92 -2.70 -8.74
N ALA A 310 0.77 -1.38 -8.90
CA ALA A 310 -0.53 -0.73 -8.97
C ALA A 310 -1.34 -1.13 -10.22
N LEU A 311 -0.66 -1.31 -11.35
CA LEU A 311 -1.29 -1.75 -12.61
C LEU A 311 -1.70 -3.23 -12.57
N ALA A 312 -1.03 -4.05 -11.78
CA ALA A 312 -1.37 -5.46 -11.61
C ALA A 312 -2.59 -5.68 -10.69
N ALA A 313 -2.93 -4.69 -9.86
CA ALA A 313 -4.08 -4.77 -8.97
C ALA A 313 -5.41 -4.67 -9.74
N ILE A 314 -6.42 -5.41 -9.27
CA ILE A 314 -7.78 -5.32 -9.79
C ILE A 314 -8.53 -4.26 -8.97
N PRO A 315 -8.91 -3.11 -9.56
CA PRO A 315 -9.59 -2.06 -8.83
C PRO A 315 -10.92 -2.53 -8.28
N LEU A 316 -11.29 -2.04 -7.10
CA LEU A 316 -12.53 -2.39 -6.43
C LEU A 316 -12.72 -3.89 -6.10
N SER A 317 -11.69 -4.73 -6.20
CA SER A 317 -11.76 -6.14 -5.82
C SER A 317 -11.89 -6.34 -4.32
N GLU A 318 -11.29 -5.46 -3.53
CA GLU A 318 -11.29 -5.52 -2.08
C GLU A 318 -12.19 -4.43 -1.47
N GLN A 319 -12.68 -4.69 -0.26
CA GLN A 319 -13.50 -3.75 0.50
C GLN A 319 -12.66 -2.90 1.46
N VAL A 320 -11.56 -3.45 1.96
CA VAL A 320 -10.76 -2.91 3.06
C VAL A 320 -9.28 -3.02 2.74
N ALA A 321 -8.52 -1.99 3.04
CA ALA A 321 -7.06 -1.95 2.92
C ALA A 321 -6.44 -1.43 4.21
N ASP A 322 -5.44 -2.14 4.72
CA ASP A 322 -4.63 -1.73 5.86
C ASP A 322 -3.30 -1.14 5.37
N HIS A 323 -2.83 -0.09 6.05
CA HIS A 323 -1.58 0.57 5.71
C HIS A 323 -0.90 1.13 6.96
N VAL A 324 0.43 1.02 7.02
CA VAL A 324 1.23 1.58 8.11
C VAL A 324 1.90 2.86 7.62
N LEU A 325 1.59 3.96 8.30
CA LEU A 325 2.09 5.27 7.92
C LEU A 325 3.60 5.37 8.06
N THR A 326 4.28 5.79 7.00
CA THR A 326 5.68 6.19 7.09
C THR A 326 5.82 7.65 7.56
N PHE A 327 7.03 8.08 7.92
CA PHE A 327 7.29 9.49 8.23
C PHE A 327 7.02 10.39 7.01
N TYR A 328 7.45 9.97 5.83
CA TYR A 328 7.22 10.70 4.58
C TYR A 328 5.71 10.92 4.33
N GLU A 329 4.91 9.88 4.49
CA GLU A 329 3.46 9.91 4.33
C GLU A 329 2.77 10.80 5.36
N HIS A 330 3.14 10.66 6.64
CA HIS A 330 2.61 11.49 7.73
C HIS A 330 2.94 12.97 7.51
N TYR A 331 4.21 13.29 7.23
CA TYR A 331 4.68 14.66 7.08
C TYR A 331 4.09 15.38 5.87
N LEU A 332 3.86 14.65 4.78
CA LEU A 332 3.28 15.17 3.54
C LEU A 332 1.76 14.99 3.44
N GLY A 333 1.12 14.23 4.32
CA GLY A 333 -0.32 13.94 4.21
C GLY A 333 -0.70 13.18 2.95
N VAL A 334 0.14 12.20 2.57
CA VAL A 334 -0.03 11.40 1.36
C VAL A 334 -0.04 9.90 1.68
N LEU A 335 -0.64 9.10 0.79
CA LEU A 335 -0.58 7.65 0.82
C LEU A 335 -0.17 7.10 -0.56
N PRO A 336 0.56 5.98 -0.63
CA PRO A 336 0.94 5.37 -1.90
C PRO A 336 -0.29 4.83 -2.64
N TYR A 337 -0.25 4.83 -3.97
CA TYR A 337 -1.18 4.02 -4.75
C TYR A 337 -0.48 2.70 -5.12
N ASN A 338 -0.34 1.81 -4.13
CA ASN A 338 0.24 0.46 -4.27
C ASN A 338 -0.86 -0.57 -4.59
N ALA A 339 -0.53 -1.87 -4.72
CA ALA A 339 -1.54 -2.87 -5.07
C ALA A 339 -2.67 -2.97 -4.04
N ILE A 340 -2.33 -2.89 -2.76
CA ILE A 340 -3.30 -2.98 -1.65
C ILE A 340 -4.32 -1.83 -1.77
N LEU A 341 -3.86 -0.58 -1.86
CA LEU A 341 -4.77 0.56 -1.95
C LEU A 341 -5.47 0.61 -3.32
N ALA A 342 -4.79 0.28 -4.41
CA ALA A 342 -5.41 0.18 -5.73
C ALA A 342 -6.57 -0.83 -5.78
N SER A 343 -6.51 -1.92 -5.00
CA SER A 343 -7.57 -2.93 -4.95
C SER A 343 -8.89 -2.45 -4.32
N VAL A 344 -8.85 -1.40 -3.49
CA VAL A 344 -10.04 -0.82 -2.82
C VAL A 344 -10.50 0.48 -3.49
N LEU A 345 -9.59 1.16 -4.19
CA LEU A 345 -9.82 2.45 -4.83
C LEU A 345 -10.45 2.31 -6.22
N PRO A 346 -11.09 3.38 -6.75
CA PRO A 346 -11.81 3.30 -8.00
C PRO A 346 -10.86 3.42 -9.21
N PRO A 347 -11.17 2.75 -10.34
CA PRO A 347 -10.41 2.91 -11.57
C PRO A 347 -10.65 4.28 -12.23
N GLN A 348 -9.80 4.61 -13.20
CA GLN A 348 -10.03 5.73 -14.11
C GLN A 348 -11.34 5.54 -14.90
N VAL A 349 -12.09 6.62 -15.08
CA VAL A 349 -13.31 6.66 -15.91
C VAL A 349 -12.97 7.05 -17.35
N LEU A 350 -12.07 8.03 -17.52
CA LEU A 350 -11.61 8.49 -18.84
C LEU A 350 -10.14 8.07 -19.04
N ALA A 351 -9.77 7.76 -20.27
CA ALA A 351 -8.41 7.30 -20.60
C ALA A 351 -7.32 8.37 -20.29
N ASP A 352 -7.67 9.65 -20.35
CA ASP A 352 -6.80 10.78 -20.05
C ASP A 352 -6.95 11.30 -18.61
N GLN A 353 -7.79 10.65 -17.79
CA GLN A 353 -8.03 11.05 -16.41
C GLN A 353 -6.78 10.84 -15.54
N ARG A 354 -6.19 11.95 -15.09
CA ARG A 354 -5.01 11.92 -14.21
C ARG A 354 -5.35 11.90 -12.73
N VAL A 355 -6.54 12.42 -12.40
CA VAL A 355 -6.94 12.71 -11.02
C VAL A 355 -8.39 12.31 -10.79
N ALA A 356 -8.68 11.80 -9.60
CA ALA A 356 -10.02 11.66 -9.05
C ALA A 356 -10.07 12.32 -7.66
N VAL A 357 -11.22 12.88 -7.29
CA VAL A 357 -11.46 13.43 -5.96
C VAL A 357 -12.41 12.51 -5.22
N LEU A 358 -11.98 12.11 -4.02
CA LEU A 358 -12.66 11.19 -3.13
C LEU A 358 -13.04 11.93 -1.86
N THR A 359 -14.11 11.48 -1.20
CA THR A 359 -14.48 11.97 0.13
C THR A 359 -14.09 10.93 1.16
N PHE A 360 -13.31 11.35 2.15
CA PHE A 360 -12.95 10.53 3.29
C PHE A 360 -13.68 11.01 4.54
N GLU A 361 -14.20 10.06 5.30
CA GLU A 361 -14.80 10.29 6.60
C GLU A 361 -14.04 9.48 7.65
N SER A 362 -13.78 10.08 8.82
CA SER A 362 -13.28 9.35 9.98
C SER A 362 -14.38 9.25 11.04
N PRO A 363 -15.05 8.09 11.18
CA PRO A 363 -16.12 7.89 12.16
C PRO A 363 -15.69 8.17 13.61
N GLN A 364 -14.39 8.02 13.90
CA GLN A 364 -13.82 8.19 15.23
C GLN A 364 -13.57 9.65 15.63
N THR A 365 -13.38 10.52 14.65
CA THR A 365 -13.10 11.95 14.85
C THR A 365 -14.24 12.84 14.35
N TYR A 366 -15.18 12.27 13.59
CA TYR A 366 -16.28 12.96 12.89
C TYR A 366 -15.79 13.99 11.88
N GLU A 367 -14.57 13.81 11.35
CA GLU A 367 -14.01 14.64 10.30
C GLU A 367 -14.39 14.10 8.93
N THR A 368 -14.74 15.01 8.02
CA THR A 368 -14.93 14.71 6.61
C THR A 368 -14.07 15.65 5.79
N PHE A 369 -13.28 15.11 4.87
CA PHE A 369 -12.35 15.87 4.05
C PHE A 369 -12.20 15.27 2.66
N LEU A 370 -11.72 16.08 1.72
CA LEU A 370 -11.48 15.66 0.34
C LEU A 370 -10.06 15.13 0.18
N VAL A 371 -9.93 14.06 -0.58
CA VAL A 371 -8.67 13.43 -0.93
C VAL A 371 -8.57 13.35 -2.44
N GLU A 372 -7.43 13.77 -2.96
CA GLU A 372 -7.09 13.70 -4.36
C GLU A 372 -6.31 12.42 -4.65
N LEU A 373 -6.93 11.50 -5.38
CA LEU A 373 -6.26 10.33 -5.96
C LEU A 373 -5.63 10.73 -7.29
N ARG A 374 -4.30 10.64 -7.38
CA ARG A 374 -3.55 10.79 -8.61
C ARG A 374 -3.17 9.43 -9.15
N TYR A 375 -3.64 9.12 -10.35
CA TYR A 375 -3.33 7.86 -11.01
C TYR A 375 -1.89 7.83 -11.52
N PRO A 376 -1.26 6.65 -11.59
CA PRO A 376 0.03 6.48 -12.26
C PRO A 376 -0.02 7.03 -13.69
N SER A 377 0.99 7.79 -14.09
CA SER A 377 1.07 8.37 -15.44
C SER A 377 2.49 8.43 -15.98
N GLY A 378 2.70 7.75 -17.11
CA GLY A 378 4.01 7.63 -17.75
C GLY A 378 5.05 7.07 -16.76
N ASN A 379 5.94 7.94 -16.30
CA ASN A 379 7.04 7.58 -15.42
C ASN A 379 6.86 7.97 -13.94
N ARG A 380 5.62 8.28 -13.55
CA ARG A 380 5.26 8.72 -12.20
C ARG A 380 4.26 7.73 -11.60
N GLY A 381 4.54 7.29 -10.38
CA GLY A 381 3.64 6.49 -9.57
C GLY A 381 2.42 7.28 -9.12
N GLY A 382 1.36 6.56 -8.77
CA GLY A 382 0.15 7.12 -8.20
C GLY A 382 0.27 7.32 -6.70
N TYR A 383 -0.56 8.21 -6.17
CA TYR A 383 -0.67 8.46 -4.72
C TYR A 383 -1.97 9.20 -4.41
N LEU A 384 -2.34 9.20 -3.13
CA LEU A 384 -3.43 9.98 -2.59
C LEU A 384 -2.87 11.16 -1.80
N ALA A 385 -3.51 12.33 -1.87
CA ALA A 385 -3.12 13.53 -1.14
C ALA A 385 -4.34 14.22 -0.50
N GLY A 386 -4.19 14.77 0.69
CA GLY A 386 -5.30 15.41 1.43
C GLY A 386 -5.42 14.99 2.89
N PHE A 387 -4.48 14.21 3.41
CA PHE A 387 -4.52 13.69 4.78
C PHE A 387 -3.73 14.53 5.79
N ASP A 388 -3.16 15.67 5.39
CA ASP A 388 -2.15 16.39 6.18
C ASP A 388 -2.67 16.97 7.50
N ALA A 389 -3.94 17.37 7.56
CA ALA A 389 -4.58 17.81 8.80
C ALA A 389 -4.89 16.60 9.70
N PHE A 390 -5.63 15.62 9.15
CA PHE A 390 -6.03 14.42 9.87
C PHE A 390 -4.84 13.66 10.46
N PHE A 391 -3.77 13.44 9.68
CA PHE A 391 -2.57 12.75 10.15
C PHE A 391 -1.85 13.51 11.26
N ARG A 392 -1.76 14.83 11.16
CA ARG A 392 -1.09 15.66 12.18
C ARG A 392 -1.86 15.69 13.49
N ASP A 393 -3.18 15.72 13.42
CA ASP A 393 -4.03 15.91 14.59
C ASP A 393 -4.36 14.59 15.29
N SER A 394 -4.41 13.48 14.56
CA SER A 394 -4.85 12.18 15.10
C SER A 394 -3.77 11.09 15.16
N LEU A 395 -2.70 11.18 14.35
CA LEU A 395 -1.79 10.06 14.10
C LEU A 395 -0.31 10.45 14.27
N VAL A 396 0.55 9.43 14.26
CA VAL A 396 2.01 9.56 14.26
C VAL A 396 2.63 8.65 13.20
N PRO A 397 3.86 8.91 12.73
CA PRO A 397 4.60 7.95 11.92
C PRO A 397 4.66 6.57 12.59
N GLY A 398 4.35 5.53 11.83
CA GLY A 398 4.20 4.16 12.27
C GLY A 398 2.78 3.75 12.65
N ALA A 399 1.80 4.67 12.63
CA ALA A 399 0.41 4.33 12.93
C ALA A 399 -0.20 3.41 11.88
N LEU A 400 -0.96 2.41 12.33
CA LEU A 400 -1.75 1.53 11.47
C LEU A 400 -3.11 2.19 11.19
N ILE A 401 -3.40 2.40 9.91
CA ILE A 401 -4.69 2.88 9.42
C ILE A 401 -5.39 1.81 8.60
N THR A 402 -6.71 1.87 8.60
CA THR A 402 -7.59 1.03 7.79
C THR A 402 -8.47 1.95 6.94
N ILE A 403 -8.50 1.69 5.64
CA ILE A 403 -9.36 2.38 4.68
C ILE A 403 -10.42 1.39 4.22
N GLU A 404 -11.68 1.76 4.36
CA GLU A 404 -12.82 0.93 3.96
C GLU A 404 -13.70 1.67 2.95
N ARG A 405 -14.05 0.97 1.87
CA ARG A 405 -14.98 1.46 0.85
C ARG A 405 -16.40 1.48 1.42
N THR A 406 -17.16 2.53 1.11
CA THR A 406 -18.58 2.62 1.48
C THR A 406 -19.49 2.20 0.31
N ASP A 407 -20.80 2.09 0.58
CA ASP A 407 -21.81 1.87 -0.46
C ASP A 407 -21.96 3.09 -1.41
N THR A 408 -21.45 4.26 -1.01
CA THR A 408 -21.56 5.48 -1.81
C THR A 408 -20.30 5.64 -2.69
N PRO A 409 -20.44 5.71 -4.02
CA PRO A 409 -19.27 5.79 -4.90
C PRO A 409 -18.40 7.02 -4.65
N GLY A 410 -17.10 6.80 -4.49
CA GLY A 410 -16.13 7.86 -4.17
C GLY A 410 -16.09 8.27 -2.70
N HIS A 411 -16.86 7.61 -1.82
CA HIS A 411 -16.82 7.82 -0.37
C HIS A 411 -16.12 6.66 0.33
N TYR A 412 -15.18 7.00 1.20
CA TYR A 412 -14.35 6.07 1.94
C TYR A 412 -14.35 6.43 3.42
N THR A 413 -14.15 5.42 4.26
CA THR A 413 -13.92 5.62 5.69
C THR A 413 -12.46 5.36 6.01
N ILE A 414 -11.89 6.14 6.94
CA ILE A 414 -10.55 5.94 7.48
C ILE A 414 -10.60 5.82 9.00
N ASP A 415 -10.12 4.68 9.48
CA ASP A 415 -10.09 4.30 10.88
C ASP A 415 -8.68 3.92 11.33
N TYR A 416 -8.46 3.96 12.65
CA TYR A 416 -7.24 3.48 13.29
C TYR A 416 -7.58 2.82 14.63
N LEU A 417 -6.73 1.91 15.10
CA LEU A 417 -6.94 1.30 16.42
C LEU A 417 -6.52 2.27 17.52
N ARG A 418 -7.44 2.67 18.40
CA ARG A 418 -7.11 3.48 19.57
C ARG A 418 -6.54 2.64 20.71
N VAL A 419 -5.47 3.15 21.32
CA VAL A 419 -4.78 2.54 22.46
C VAL A 419 -4.64 3.55 23.60
N SER A 420 -4.23 3.06 24.78
CA SER A 420 -3.89 3.95 25.89
C SER A 420 -2.75 4.90 25.51
N GLY A 421 -2.83 6.15 25.95
CA GLY A 421 -1.85 7.18 25.64
C GLY A 421 -0.41 6.73 25.93
N GLN A 422 0.43 6.78 24.91
CA GLN A 422 1.87 6.55 25.02
C GLN A 422 2.61 7.87 24.81
N GLU A 423 3.62 8.12 25.63
CA GLU A 423 4.50 9.28 25.49
C GLU A 423 5.89 8.81 25.07
N ARG A 424 6.36 9.28 23.90
CA ARG A 424 7.72 8.99 23.41
C ARG A 424 8.31 10.22 22.73
N ARG A 425 9.65 10.29 22.67
CA ARG A 425 10.34 11.32 21.89
C ARG A 425 10.47 10.85 20.43
N LEU A 426 9.61 11.40 19.56
CA LEU A 426 9.51 11.02 18.16
C LEU A 426 10.20 12.04 17.26
N LEU A 427 10.70 11.55 16.12
CA LEU A 427 11.28 12.38 15.07
C LEU A 427 10.23 13.37 14.54
N ASP A 428 10.63 14.62 14.40
CA ASP A 428 9.88 15.70 13.78
C ASP A 428 10.84 16.57 12.96
N LEU A 429 10.32 17.35 12.02
CA LEU A 429 11.10 18.29 11.22
C LEU A 429 10.84 19.72 11.70
N ASP A 430 11.88 20.39 12.20
CA ASP A 430 11.83 21.83 12.44
C ASP A 430 11.83 22.55 11.09
N GLU A 431 10.65 22.91 10.58
CA GLU A 431 10.50 23.59 9.29
C GLU A 431 11.23 24.95 9.25
N LYS A 432 11.44 25.61 10.40
CA LYS A 432 12.13 26.90 10.46
C LYS A 432 13.63 26.77 10.25
N ASN A 433 14.24 25.77 10.89
CA ASN A 433 15.69 25.54 10.83
C ASN A 433 16.08 24.46 9.81
N ARG A 434 15.09 23.80 9.19
CA ARG A 434 15.23 22.66 8.29
C ARG A 434 16.11 21.55 8.89
N ARG A 435 15.88 21.19 10.15
CA ARG A 435 16.62 20.14 10.84
C ARG A 435 15.69 19.18 11.56
N TYR A 436 16.04 17.91 11.54
CA TYR A 436 15.32 16.90 12.28
C TYR A 436 15.58 17.04 13.78
N ILE A 437 14.53 16.92 14.58
CA ILE A 437 14.56 17.05 16.03
C ILE A 437 13.65 16.00 16.66
N PHE A 438 13.95 15.62 17.91
CA PHE A 438 13.09 14.71 18.67
C PHE A 438 12.24 15.47 19.67
N ARG A 439 10.91 15.41 19.51
CA ARG A 439 9.94 16.07 20.37
C ARG A 439 9.18 15.06 21.22
N PRO A 440 8.89 15.36 22.50
CA PRO A 440 7.93 14.57 23.27
C PRO A 440 6.56 14.63 22.59
N THR A 441 6.07 13.47 22.17
CA THR A 441 4.78 13.32 21.49
C THR A 441 3.96 12.30 22.26
N THR A 442 2.76 12.71 22.66
CA THR A 442 1.75 11.81 23.22
C THR A 442 0.79 11.40 22.13
N TYR A 443 0.57 10.10 21.95
CA TYR A 443 -0.33 9.58 20.92
C TYR A 443 -1.20 8.44 21.48
N TYR A 444 -2.36 8.24 20.84
CA TYR A 444 -3.42 7.32 21.29
C TYR A 444 -3.80 6.30 20.21
N CYS A 445 -2.95 6.11 19.20
CA CYS A 445 -3.16 5.16 18.10
C CYS A 445 -2.19 3.98 18.19
N ALA A 446 -2.60 2.81 17.70
CA ALA A 446 -1.75 1.66 17.57
C ALA A 446 -0.70 1.92 16.49
N VAL A 447 0.52 1.49 16.78
CA VAL A 447 1.70 1.76 15.98
C VAL A 447 2.49 0.49 15.77
N GLN A 448 3.14 0.37 14.62
CA GLN A 448 4.13 -0.66 14.38
C GLN A 448 5.48 -0.18 14.97
N GLU A 449 5.95 -0.89 16.00
CA GLU A 449 7.15 -0.48 16.77
C GLU A 449 8.42 -0.37 15.91
N ASN A 450 8.56 -1.23 14.89
CA ASN A 450 9.69 -1.17 13.98
C ASN A 450 9.62 0.02 12.98
N MET A 451 8.48 0.71 12.87
CA MET A 451 8.34 1.93 12.07
C MET A 451 8.43 3.22 12.90
N LEU A 452 8.43 3.11 14.24
CA LEU A 452 8.55 4.25 15.14
C LEU A 452 9.98 4.83 15.15
N LEU A 453 10.09 6.09 14.74
CA LEU A 453 11.35 6.84 14.72
C LEU A 453 11.59 7.51 16.08
N THR A 454 12.12 6.73 17.02
CA THR A 454 12.44 7.21 18.38
C THR A 454 13.89 7.65 18.52
N GLU A 455 14.15 8.58 19.46
CA GLU A 455 15.51 9.07 19.75
C GLU A 455 16.46 7.95 20.18
N ASN A 456 15.97 6.94 20.90
CA ASN A 456 16.78 5.82 21.38
C ASN A 456 17.25 4.91 20.24
N ARG A 457 16.41 4.70 19.21
CA ARG A 457 16.72 3.81 18.09
C ARG A 457 17.45 4.53 16.96
N PHE A 458 17.13 5.79 16.71
CA PHE A 458 17.73 6.57 15.62
C PHE A 458 18.33 7.91 16.08
N PRO A 459 19.25 7.93 17.08
CA PRO A 459 19.75 9.17 17.68
C PRO A 459 20.48 10.08 16.68
N ARG A 460 21.09 9.49 15.66
CA ARG A 460 21.92 10.19 14.66
C ARG A 460 21.11 11.10 13.71
N PHE A 461 19.78 11.01 13.66
CA PHE A 461 18.96 11.99 12.94
C PHE A 461 18.95 13.36 13.63
N ALA A 462 19.19 13.43 14.94
CA ALA A 462 19.10 14.68 15.67
C ALA A 462 20.06 15.74 15.08
N GLY A 463 19.49 16.88 14.66
CA GLY A 463 20.23 17.98 14.07
C GLY A 463 20.65 17.78 12.62
N GLN A 464 20.33 16.65 11.98
CA GLN A 464 20.60 16.44 10.55
C GLN A 464 19.64 17.27 9.69
N GLU A 465 20.13 17.72 8.54
CA GLU A 465 19.28 18.35 7.53
C GLU A 465 18.64 17.28 6.62
N PRO A 466 17.41 17.51 6.14
CA PRO A 466 16.82 16.68 5.10
C PRO A 466 17.72 16.63 3.87
N LEU A 467 17.76 15.48 3.18
CA LEU A 467 18.56 15.32 1.97
C LEU A 467 18.13 16.34 0.90
N ASP A 468 19.08 16.73 0.05
CA ASP A 468 18.79 17.61 -1.08
C ASP A 468 17.95 16.88 -2.15
N ASP A 469 17.21 17.65 -2.95
CA ASP A 469 16.26 17.10 -3.92
C ASP A 469 16.94 16.27 -5.02
N ARG A 470 18.22 16.53 -5.33
CA ARG A 470 18.95 15.73 -6.32
C ARG A 470 19.21 14.34 -5.75
N THR A 471 19.70 14.24 -4.52
CA THR A 471 19.94 12.96 -3.84
C THR A 471 18.64 12.18 -3.67
N ARG A 472 17.55 12.84 -3.24
CA ARG A 472 16.24 12.21 -3.03
C ARG A 472 15.63 11.56 -4.29
N ARG A 473 16.04 11.99 -5.48
CA ARG A 473 15.56 11.42 -6.76
C ARG A 473 16.09 10.02 -7.04
N TYR A 474 17.17 9.60 -6.39
CA TYR A 474 17.84 8.33 -6.63
C TYR A 474 17.72 7.44 -5.39
N PRO A 475 16.95 6.34 -5.45
CA PRO A 475 16.76 5.44 -4.31
C PRO A 475 18.08 4.90 -3.73
N ASP A 476 19.03 4.53 -4.57
CA ASP A 476 20.36 4.05 -4.18
C ASP A 476 21.15 5.08 -3.37
N LEU A 477 21.12 6.36 -3.76
CA LEU A 477 21.80 7.42 -3.03
C LEU A 477 21.13 7.72 -1.69
N VAL A 478 19.80 7.66 -1.62
CA VAL A 478 19.06 7.79 -0.35
C VAL A 478 19.39 6.61 0.58
N LEU A 479 19.49 5.39 0.05
CA LEU A 479 19.85 4.21 0.83
C LEU A 479 21.27 4.32 1.38
N ALA A 480 22.24 4.73 0.55
CA ALA A 480 23.61 4.99 0.98
C ALA A 480 23.69 6.01 2.13
N ALA A 481 23.02 7.17 1.98
CA ALA A 481 22.96 8.18 3.03
C ALA A 481 22.25 7.68 4.30
N THR A 482 21.28 6.76 4.15
CA THR A 482 20.60 6.12 5.28
C THR A 482 21.56 5.22 6.05
N PHE A 483 22.36 4.39 5.37
CA PHE A 483 23.39 3.57 6.02
C PHE A 483 24.40 4.41 6.82
N GLU A 484 24.88 5.53 6.28
CA GLU A 484 25.79 6.42 7.01
C GLU A 484 25.12 7.01 8.26
N ARG A 485 23.82 7.30 8.18
CA ARG A 485 23.04 7.88 9.29
C ARG A 485 22.68 6.88 10.37
N VAL A 486 22.27 5.66 10.04
CA VAL A 486 21.72 4.72 11.04
C VAL A 486 22.53 3.44 11.21
N GLY A 487 23.38 3.11 10.24
CA GLY A 487 24.18 1.88 10.26
C GLY A 487 25.30 1.89 11.31
N GLU A 488 25.58 0.72 11.84
CA GLU A 488 26.73 0.45 12.69
C GLU A 488 28.00 0.40 11.83
N GLN A 489 29.00 1.22 12.17
CA GLN A 489 30.26 1.24 11.44
C GLN A 489 31.13 0.07 11.92
N ILE A 490 31.20 -0.98 11.09
CA ILE A 490 32.03 -2.17 11.31
C ILE A 490 33.40 -2.07 10.62
N GLY A 491 33.55 -1.14 9.67
CA GLY A 491 34.79 -0.86 8.96
C GLY A 491 35.79 -0.01 9.77
N THR A 492 36.95 0.26 9.16
CA THR A 492 37.94 1.19 9.72
C THR A 492 37.65 2.62 9.26
N SER A 493 38.35 3.62 9.82
CA SER A 493 38.21 5.02 9.37
C SER A 493 38.65 5.21 7.91
N ASP A 494 39.59 4.40 7.42
CA ASP A 494 40.13 4.47 6.06
C ASP A 494 39.34 3.62 5.05
N ALA A 495 38.55 2.66 5.54
CA ALA A 495 37.68 1.79 4.75
C ALA A 495 36.34 1.63 5.49
N PRO A 496 35.49 2.68 5.45
CA PRO A 496 34.21 2.65 6.15
C PRO A 496 33.33 1.53 5.58
N ARG A 497 32.67 0.81 6.47
CA ARG A 497 31.65 -0.19 6.13
C ARG A 497 30.58 -0.11 7.18
N TYR A 498 29.34 0.00 6.73
CA TYR A 498 28.17 0.13 7.57
C TYR A 498 27.34 -1.16 7.49
N MET A 499 26.80 -1.58 8.62
CA MET A 499 25.87 -2.69 8.75
C MET A 499 24.56 -2.17 9.33
N ALA A 500 23.43 -2.61 8.77
CA ALA A 500 22.11 -2.23 9.28
C ALA A 500 21.10 -3.34 9.02
N LEU A 501 20.07 -3.41 9.86
CA LEU A 501 18.93 -4.29 9.68
C LEU A 501 17.95 -3.70 8.66
N LEU A 502 17.30 -4.56 7.88
CA LEU A 502 16.31 -4.13 6.89
C LEU A 502 15.19 -3.29 7.51
N ASP A 503 14.65 -3.69 8.65
CA ASP A 503 13.62 -2.95 9.37
C ASP A 503 14.05 -1.53 9.77
N ASP A 504 15.31 -1.35 10.18
CA ASP A 504 15.87 -0.04 10.50
C ASP A 504 16.03 0.82 9.24
N LEU A 505 16.49 0.20 8.14
CA LEU A 505 16.64 0.87 6.85
C LEU A 505 15.29 1.29 6.28
N VAL A 506 14.26 0.45 6.38
CA VAL A 506 12.90 0.78 5.93
C VAL A 506 12.38 1.99 6.70
N ALA A 507 12.41 1.97 8.03
CA ALA A 507 11.93 3.11 8.82
C ALA A 507 12.72 4.39 8.52
N ALA A 508 14.05 4.31 8.45
CA ALA A 508 14.93 5.46 8.28
C ALA A 508 14.94 6.03 6.86
N ALA A 509 14.93 5.20 5.81
CA ALA A 509 14.91 5.67 4.43
C ALA A 509 13.59 6.38 4.10
N ASN A 510 12.48 5.87 4.63
CA ASN A 510 11.15 6.46 4.50
C ASN A 510 10.97 7.79 5.28
N VAL A 511 12.02 8.33 5.91
CA VAL A 511 12.07 9.74 6.34
C VAL A 511 12.28 10.66 5.13
N GLU A 512 13.06 10.22 4.16
CA GLU A 512 13.53 11.04 3.03
C GLU A 512 12.78 10.73 1.74
N ARG A 513 12.54 9.44 1.47
CA ARG A 513 11.89 8.93 0.27
C ARG A 513 11.18 7.60 0.57
N PRO A 514 9.96 7.38 0.04
CA PRO A 514 9.29 6.09 0.07
C PRO A 514 10.17 4.94 -0.46
N MET A 515 10.29 3.87 0.31
CA MET A 515 10.96 2.63 -0.06
C MET A 515 10.28 1.44 0.59
N THR A 516 10.00 0.40 -0.20
CA THR A 516 9.55 -0.89 0.32
C THR A 516 10.74 -1.77 0.71
N PRO A 517 10.55 -2.76 1.59
CA PRO A 517 11.55 -3.79 1.86
C PRO A 517 12.08 -4.45 0.57
N GLU A 518 11.19 -4.71 -0.39
CA GLU A 518 11.50 -5.32 -1.68
C GLU A 518 12.42 -4.42 -2.52
N LEU A 519 12.16 -3.12 -2.56
CA LEU A 519 13.01 -2.17 -3.29
C LEU A 519 14.41 -2.09 -2.67
N ILE A 520 14.51 -2.10 -1.34
CA ILE A 520 15.81 -2.09 -0.64
C ILE A 520 16.61 -3.35 -0.97
N ARG A 521 15.97 -4.54 -0.90
CA ARG A 521 16.60 -5.81 -1.28
C ARG A 521 17.03 -5.80 -2.75
N GLN A 522 16.18 -5.31 -3.66
CA GLN A 522 16.50 -5.21 -5.09
C GLN A 522 17.74 -4.34 -5.35
N ILE A 523 17.87 -3.20 -4.64
CA ILE A 523 19.05 -2.35 -4.75
C ILE A 523 20.30 -3.07 -4.22
N ALA A 524 20.16 -3.77 -3.09
CA ALA A 524 21.27 -4.45 -2.43
C ALA A 524 21.78 -5.70 -3.16
N GLU A 525 20.92 -6.37 -3.92
CA GLU A 525 21.28 -7.55 -4.74
C GLU A 525 21.71 -7.18 -6.16
N SER A 526 21.41 -5.96 -6.62
CA SER A 526 21.68 -5.56 -7.99
C SER A 526 23.19 -5.46 -8.26
N PRO A 527 23.69 -6.08 -9.35
CA PRO A 527 25.07 -5.92 -9.80
C PRO A 527 25.44 -4.47 -10.15
N ASP A 528 24.45 -3.62 -10.42
CA ASP A 528 24.66 -2.21 -10.76
C ASP A 528 25.14 -1.38 -9.56
N TYR A 529 24.93 -1.88 -8.33
CA TYR A 529 25.28 -1.19 -7.10
C TYR A 529 26.21 -2.02 -6.21
N PRO A 530 27.47 -2.25 -6.63
CA PRO A 530 28.44 -3.10 -5.92
C PRO A 530 28.81 -2.60 -4.52
N GLN A 531 28.49 -1.34 -4.20
CA GLN A 531 28.65 -0.75 -2.88
C GLN A 531 27.71 -1.36 -1.82
N PHE A 532 26.63 -2.02 -2.24
CA PHE A 532 25.70 -2.71 -1.34
C PHE A 532 25.93 -4.22 -1.39
N SER A 533 25.66 -4.88 -0.28
CA SER A 533 25.67 -6.35 -0.22
C SER A 533 24.76 -6.84 0.90
N ILE A 534 24.26 -8.07 0.77
CA ILE A 534 23.48 -8.76 1.80
C ILE A 534 24.37 -9.75 2.52
N ASP A 535 24.13 -9.96 3.81
CA ASP A 535 24.80 -11.01 4.56
C ASP A 535 24.33 -12.41 4.08
N PRO A 536 25.23 -13.30 3.62
CA PRO A 536 24.83 -14.64 3.21
C PRO A 536 24.43 -15.54 4.39
N ASP A 537 24.84 -15.20 5.61
CA ASP A 537 24.67 -16.04 6.81
C ASP A 537 23.57 -15.51 7.75
N ALA A 538 23.10 -14.27 7.54
CA ALA A 538 22.08 -13.62 8.38
C ALA A 538 20.98 -12.96 7.53
N GLU A 539 19.73 -13.39 7.75
CA GLU A 539 18.56 -12.81 7.09
C GLU A 539 18.35 -11.34 7.51
N ASP A 540 17.94 -10.50 6.56
CA ASP A 540 17.65 -9.07 6.75
C ASP A 540 18.79 -8.21 7.31
N VAL A 541 20.04 -8.69 7.20
CA VAL A 541 21.25 -7.89 7.48
C VAL A 541 21.86 -7.43 6.16
N LEU A 542 22.02 -6.12 6.02
CA LEU A 542 22.57 -5.49 4.82
C LEU A 542 23.82 -4.68 5.16
N TYR A 543 24.70 -4.54 4.17
CA TYR A 543 25.93 -3.79 4.26
C TYR A 543 26.03 -2.72 3.18
N TYR A 544 26.68 -1.62 3.54
CA TYR A 544 27.10 -0.57 2.62
C TYR A 544 28.59 -0.25 2.81
N ALA A 545 29.34 -0.30 1.73
CA ALA A 545 30.74 0.12 1.67
C ALA A 545 30.84 1.28 0.66
N PRO A 546 31.06 2.53 1.10
CA PRO A 546 31.24 3.65 0.19
C PRO A 546 32.38 3.38 -0.79
N SER A 547 32.13 3.59 -2.08
CA SER A 547 33.19 3.56 -3.08
C SER A 547 34.19 4.71 -2.79
N PRO A 548 35.50 4.44 -2.88
CA PRO A 548 36.55 5.42 -2.58
C PRO A 548 36.61 6.61 -3.54
#